data_AF-A0A2W5X7U4-F1
#
_entry.id   AF-A0A2W5X7U4-F1
#
_cell.length_a   1.000
_cell.length_b   1.000
_cell.length_c   1.000
_cell.angle_alpha   90.00
_cell.angle_beta   90.00
_cell.angle_gamma   90.00
#
_symmetry.space_group_name_H-M   'P 1'
#
loop_
_entity.id
_entity.type
_entity.pdbx_description
1 polymer ?
#
loop_
_entity_poly.entity_id
_entity_poly.type
_entity_poly.pdbx_seq_one_letter_code
_entity_poly.pdbx_strand_id
1 'polypeptide(L)'
;MRIQLFHNRWFNITLALLVSALDGYANGRSQRWGDWLATGLFGLYAVYCAQNFLHCREVHCAITAPGFFGAAALMALRLTGAAHYSYGLPWLVFVVAACVGFCIEYIYESRTGTIVLRR
;
A
#
# COMPACT_ATOMS: atom_id res chain seq x y z
N MET A 1 -18.01 -5.15 -2.08
CA MET A 1 -17.89 -6.54 -2.59
C MET A 1 -16.60 -7.13 -2.03
N ARG A 2 -16.66 -8.23 -1.27
CA ARG A 2 -15.46 -8.84 -0.67
C ARG A 2 -14.83 -9.80 -1.67
N ILE A 3 -13.81 -9.36 -2.41
CA ILE A 3 -13.11 -10.21 -3.38
C ILE A 3 -12.08 -11.05 -2.61
N GLN A 4 -12.35 -12.35 -2.44
CA GLN A 4 -11.53 -13.24 -1.61
C GLN A 4 -10.05 -13.30 -2.04
N LEU A 5 -9.75 -13.12 -3.33
CA LEU A 5 -8.40 -13.18 -3.87
C LEU A 5 -7.45 -12.15 -3.20
N PHE A 6 -7.93 -10.93 -3.01
CA PHE A 6 -7.15 -9.84 -2.41
C PHE A 6 -7.06 -9.89 -0.88
N HIS A 7 -7.81 -10.79 -0.24
CA HIS A 7 -7.75 -11.01 1.21
C HIS A 7 -6.76 -12.13 1.58
N ASN A 8 -6.20 -12.82 0.60
CA ASN A 8 -5.15 -13.78 0.84
C ASN A 8 -3.84 -13.02 1.10
N ARG A 9 -3.33 -13.11 2.34
CA ARG A 9 -2.04 -12.49 2.75
C ARG A 9 -0.90 -12.87 1.79
N TRP A 10 -0.90 -14.11 1.30
CA TRP A 10 0.10 -14.57 0.33
C TRP A 10 -0.03 -13.88 -1.03
N PHE A 11 -1.25 -13.66 -1.52
CA PHE A 11 -1.46 -12.93 -2.77
C PHE A 11 -0.94 -11.50 -2.68
N ASN A 12 -1.19 -10.81 -1.57
CA ASN A 12 -0.70 -9.44 -1.36
C ASN A 12 0.82 -9.37 -1.24
N ILE A 13 1.44 -10.31 -0.52
CA ILE A 13 2.90 -10.38 -0.40
C ILE A 13 3.53 -10.67 -1.76
N THR A 14 3.02 -11.66 -2.51
CA THR A 14 3.53 -12.00 -3.83
C THR A 14 3.39 -10.83 -4.81
N LEU A 15 2.25 -10.15 -4.83
CA LEU A 15 2.03 -9.00 -5.69
C LEU A 15 2.95 -7.82 -5.32
N ALA A 16 3.12 -7.53 -4.02
CA ALA A 16 4.02 -6.48 -3.57
C ALA A 16 5.49 -6.79 -3.93
N LEU A 17 5.95 -8.04 -3.75
CA LEU A 17 7.30 -8.47 -4.12
C LEU A 17 7.51 -8.42 -5.64
N LEU A 18 6.56 -8.91 -6.42
CA LEU A 18 6.60 -8.88 -7.88
C LEU A 18 6.73 -7.43 -8.38
N VAL A 19 5.92 -6.52 -7.85
CA VAL A 19 5.93 -5.14 -8.32
C VAL A 19 7.16 -4.39 -7.81
N SER A 20 7.66 -4.68 -6.60
CA SER A 20 8.95 -4.15 -6.14
C SER A 20 10.10 -4.58 -7.05
N ALA A 21 10.10 -5.84 -7.52
CA ALA A 21 11.09 -6.35 -8.45
C ALA A 21 10.96 -5.72 -9.85
N LEU A 22 9.74 -5.56 -10.35
CA LEU A 22 9.47 -4.88 -11.62
C LEU A 22 9.83 -3.41 -11.58
N ASP A 23 9.55 -2.72 -10.48
CA ASP A 23 9.91 -1.32 -10.28
C ASP A 23 11.43 -1.14 -10.23
N GLY A 24 12.15 -1.98 -9.48
CA GLY A 24 13.61 -1.99 -9.46
C GLY A 24 14.23 -2.24 -10.84
N TYR A 25 13.67 -3.18 -11.60
CA TYR A 25 14.07 -3.46 -12.97
C TYR A 25 13.78 -2.28 -13.92
N ALA A 26 12.59 -1.68 -13.83
CA ALA A 26 12.18 -0.55 -14.65
C ALA A 26 13.03 0.70 -14.34
N ASN A 27 13.28 1.00 -13.07
CA ASN A 27 14.16 2.08 -12.63
C ASN A 27 15.60 1.89 -13.15
N GLY A 28 16.08 0.65 -13.25
CA GLY A 28 17.37 0.34 -13.86
C GLY A 28 17.48 0.69 -15.36
N ARG A 29 16.34 0.90 -16.05
CA ARG A 29 16.31 1.36 -17.45
C ARG A 29 15.88 2.81 -17.60
N SER A 30 14.85 3.21 -16.86
CA SER A 30 14.28 4.54 -16.88
C SER A 30 13.56 4.80 -15.57
N GLN A 31 14.09 5.75 -14.81
CA GLN A 31 13.52 6.16 -13.53
C GLN A 31 12.04 6.54 -13.64
N ARG A 32 11.65 7.22 -14.74
CA ARG A 32 10.26 7.61 -14.99
C ARG A 32 9.31 6.43 -15.12
N TRP A 33 9.72 5.37 -15.81
CA TRP A 33 8.85 4.20 -16.01
C TRP A 33 8.62 3.45 -14.69
N GLY A 34 9.65 3.32 -13.86
CA GLY A 34 9.49 2.75 -12.52
C GLY A 34 8.58 3.61 -11.64
N ASP A 35 8.81 4.92 -11.59
CA ASP A 35 7.97 5.85 -10.81
C ASP A 35 6.48 5.79 -11.25
N TRP A 36 6.18 5.62 -12.54
CA TRP A 36 4.80 5.40 -13.03
C TRP A 36 4.19 4.08 -12.53
N LEU A 37 4.95 2.98 -12.61
CA LEU A 37 4.50 1.67 -12.14
C LEU A 37 4.24 1.68 -10.63
N ALA A 38 5.14 2.27 -9.85
CA ALA A 38 5.01 2.42 -8.40
C ALA A 38 3.80 3.30 -8.03
N THR A 39 3.57 4.41 -8.75
CA THR A 39 2.40 5.27 -8.53
C THR A 39 1.10 4.49 -8.73
N GLY A 40 1.00 3.75 -9.84
CA GLY A 40 -0.16 2.92 -10.15
C GLY A 40 -0.38 1.84 -9.08
N LEU A 41 0.69 1.17 -8.66
CA LEU A 41 0.64 0.16 -7.60
C LEU A 41 0.08 0.74 -6.29
N PHE A 42 0.70 1.80 -5.78
CA PHE A 42 0.32 2.41 -4.52
C PHE A 42 -1.13 2.91 -4.57
N GLY A 43 -1.53 3.53 -5.69
CA GLY A 43 -2.89 3.98 -5.91
C GLY A 43 -3.91 2.84 -5.90
N LEU A 44 -3.63 1.73 -6.59
CA LEU A 44 -4.51 0.56 -6.61
C LEU A 44 -4.66 -0.08 -5.22
N TYR A 45 -3.56 -0.25 -4.49
CA TYR A 45 -3.62 -0.75 -3.11
C TYR A 45 -4.35 0.23 -2.18
N ALA A 46 -4.15 1.54 -2.35
CA ALA A 46 -4.85 2.56 -1.56
C ALA A 46 -6.37 2.48 -1.76
N VAL A 47 -6.82 2.40 -3.01
CA VAL A 47 -8.24 2.25 -3.35
C VAL A 47 -8.80 0.93 -2.82
N TYR A 48 -8.05 -0.16 -2.96
CA TYR A 48 -8.45 -1.45 -2.42
C TYR A 48 -8.66 -1.39 -0.90
N CYS A 49 -7.67 -0.90 -0.15
CA CYS A 49 -7.78 -0.76 1.30
C CYS A 49 -8.89 0.22 1.71
N ALA A 50 -9.09 1.31 0.98
CA ALA A 50 -10.18 2.26 1.25
C ALA A 50 -11.55 1.60 1.08
N GLN A 51 -11.77 0.86 -0.02
CA GLN A 51 -13.02 0.12 -0.25
C GLN A 51 -13.24 -0.94 0.83
N ASN A 52 -12.20 -1.68 1.20
CA ASN A 52 -12.28 -2.65 2.29
C ASN A 52 -12.60 -1.99 3.63
N PHE A 53 -12.02 -0.83 3.94
CA PHE A 53 -12.36 -0.11 5.16
C PHE A 53 -13.83 0.35 5.16
N LEU A 54 -14.30 0.92 4.05
CA LEU A 54 -15.67 1.43 3.93
C LEU A 54 -16.72 0.31 4.03
N HIS A 55 -16.44 -0.86 3.46
CA HIS A 55 -17.40 -1.97 3.42
C HIS A 55 -17.23 -3.00 4.53
N CYS A 56 -15.99 -3.36 4.85
CA CYS A 56 -15.63 -4.46 5.75
C CYS A 56 -15.03 -3.97 7.08
N ARG A 57 -14.64 -2.69 7.18
CA ARG A 57 -14.05 -2.08 8.39
C ARG A 57 -12.86 -2.84 8.97
N GLU A 58 -12.06 -3.48 8.12
CA GLU A 58 -10.81 -4.13 8.55
C GLU A 58 -9.87 -3.09 9.17
N VAL A 59 -9.29 -3.43 10.32
CA VAL A 59 -8.52 -2.50 11.15
C VAL A 59 -7.29 -1.99 10.41
N HIS A 60 -6.54 -2.88 9.75
CA HIS A 60 -5.33 -2.47 9.03
C HIS A 60 -5.64 -1.47 7.92
N CYS A 61 -6.79 -1.62 7.26
CA CYS A 61 -7.22 -0.76 6.16
C CYS A 61 -7.45 0.71 6.58
N ALA A 62 -7.71 0.97 7.86
CA ALA A 62 -7.81 2.33 8.39
C ALA A 62 -6.49 3.12 8.28
N ILE A 63 -5.36 2.40 8.29
CA ILE A 63 -4.01 2.97 8.29
C ILE A 63 -3.36 2.81 6.91
N THR A 64 -3.50 1.63 6.29
CA THR A 64 -2.87 1.35 5.00
C THR A 64 -3.46 2.21 3.89
N ALA A 65 -4.78 2.43 3.85
CA ALA A 65 -5.41 3.26 2.82
C ALA A 65 -4.83 4.68 2.75
N PRO A 66 -4.84 5.50 3.84
CA PRO A 66 -4.25 6.84 3.79
C PRO A 66 -2.74 6.80 3.56
N GLY A 67 -2.02 5.83 4.13
CA GLY A 67 -0.57 5.69 3.93
C GLY A 67 -0.19 5.40 2.47
N PHE A 68 -0.95 4.54 1.80
CA PHE A 68 -0.74 4.19 0.39
C PHE A 68 -1.15 5.33 -0.54
N PHE A 69 -2.21 6.09 -0.22
CA PHE A 69 -2.50 7.35 -0.91
C PHE A 69 -1.35 8.35 -0.77
N GLY A 70 -0.77 8.47 0.43
CA GLY A 70 0.41 9.30 0.66
C GLY A 70 1.61 8.87 -0.17
N ALA A 71 1.91 7.57 -0.22
CA ALA A 71 2.99 7.03 -1.05
C ALA A 71 2.75 7.28 -2.54
N ALA A 72 1.52 7.07 -3.03
CA ALA A 72 1.14 7.36 -4.41
C ALA A 72 1.28 8.85 -4.75
N ALA A 73 0.83 9.73 -3.86
CA ALA A 73 0.93 11.18 -4.03
C ALA A 73 2.40 11.64 -4.08
N LEU A 74 3.25 11.10 -3.21
CA LEU A 74 4.69 11.35 -3.28
C LEU A 74 5.24 10.84 -4.62
N MET A 75 4.92 9.62 -5.06
CA MET A 75 5.47 9.17 -6.33
C MET A 75 5.00 10.04 -7.52
N ALA A 76 3.74 10.50 -7.50
CA ALA A 76 3.20 11.44 -8.48
C ALA A 76 3.90 12.82 -8.46
N LEU A 77 4.17 13.38 -7.27
CA LEU A 77 4.91 14.64 -7.14
C LEU A 77 6.31 14.53 -7.75
N ARG A 78 6.99 13.40 -7.53
CA ARG A 78 8.29 13.10 -8.12
C ARG A 78 8.21 13.03 -9.65
N LEU A 79 7.18 12.37 -10.20
CA LEU A 79 6.95 12.28 -11.65
C LEU A 79 6.77 13.64 -12.33
N THR A 80 6.06 14.56 -11.67
CA THR A 80 5.85 15.93 -12.18
C THR A 80 7.10 16.81 -12.07
N GLY A 81 8.11 16.40 -11.30
CA GLY A 81 9.27 17.22 -10.96
C GLY A 81 8.99 18.31 -9.93
N ALA A 82 7.79 18.35 -9.34
CA ALA A 82 7.44 19.32 -8.31
C ALA A 82 8.17 19.09 -6.97
N ALA A 83 8.71 17.89 -6.76
CA ALA A 83 9.49 17.56 -5.58
C ALA A 83 10.68 16.65 -5.91
N HIS A 84 11.81 16.87 -5.22
CA HIS A 84 13.03 16.09 -5.38
C HIS A 84 13.40 15.39 -4.08
N TYR A 85 13.25 14.07 -4.06
CA TYR A 85 13.72 13.19 -2.99
C TYR A 85 14.18 11.85 -3.54
N SER A 86 14.81 11.07 -2.66
CA SER A 86 15.24 9.72 -2.99
C SER A 86 14.06 8.85 -3.39
N TYR A 87 14.32 7.94 -4.33
CA TYR A 87 13.39 6.90 -4.74
C TYR A 87 12.86 6.07 -3.56
N GLY A 88 13.65 5.92 -2.50
CA GLY A 88 13.28 5.15 -1.32
C GLY A 88 12.20 5.79 -0.45
N LEU A 89 11.97 7.11 -0.53
CA LEU A 89 11.05 7.79 0.38
C LEU A 89 9.58 7.34 0.21
N PRO A 90 8.98 7.33 -1.00
CA PRO A 90 7.62 6.81 -1.17
C PRO A 90 7.47 5.35 -0.75
N TRP A 91 8.48 4.52 -1.05
CA TRP A 91 8.53 3.12 -0.64
C TRP A 91 8.60 2.95 0.88
N LEU A 92 9.35 3.80 1.58
CA LEU A 92 9.41 3.80 3.03
C LEU A 92 8.04 4.15 3.63
N VAL A 93 7.36 5.16 3.09
CA VAL A 93 5.99 5.51 3.51
C VAL A 93 5.04 4.33 3.31
N PHE A 94 5.11 3.66 2.16
CA PHE A 94 4.31 2.48 1.86
C PHE A 94 4.57 1.33 2.87
N VAL A 95 5.84 0.98 3.09
CA VAL A 95 6.23 -0.10 4.01
C VAL A 95 5.84 0.24 5.46
N VAL A 96 6.10 1.46 5.92
CA VAL A 96 5.74 1.88 7.28
C VAL A 96 4.23 1.82 7.48
N ALA A 97 3.44 2.30 6.52
CA ALA A 97 1.98 2.22 6.60
C ALA A 97 1.49 0.76 6.66
N ALA A 98 2.06 -0.13 5.85
CA ALA A 98 1.75 -1.56 5.88
C ALA A 98 2.10 -2.18 7.24
N CYS A 99 3.32 -1.98 7.72
CA CYS A 99 3.78 -2.51 9.02
C CYS A 99 2.89 -2.01 10.15
N VAL A 100 2.65 -0.71 10.24
CA VAL A 100 1.81 -0.13 11.30
C VAL A 100 0.38 -0.66 11.22
N GLY A 101 -0.23 -0.70 10.03
CA GLY A 101 -1.57 -1.23 9.85
C GLY A 101 -1.73 -2.67 10.30
N PHE A 102 -0.84 -3.56 9.86
CA PHE A 102 -0.89 -4.98 10.25
C PHE A 102 -0.51 -5.22 11.71
N CYS A 103 0.46 -4.48 12.27
CA CYS A 103 0.78 -4.57 13.70
C CYS A 103 -0.41 -4.14 14.57
N ILE A 104 -1.10 -3.05 14.21
CA ILE A 104 -2.29 -2.60 14.92
C ILE A 104 -3.42 -3.64 14.80
N GLU A 105 -3.63 -4.21 13.60
CA GLU A 105 -4.61 -5.29 13.43
C GLU A 105 -4.29 -6.50 14.31
N TYR A 106 -3.03 -6.93 14.37
CA TYR A 106 -2.60 -8.05 15.23
C TYR A 106 -2.85 -7.76 16.72
N ILE A 107 -2.52 -6.54 17.17
CA ILE A 107 -2.78 -6.11 18.56
C ILE A 107 -4.29 -6.04 18.82
N TYR A 108 -5.09 -5.59 17.84
CA TYR A 108 -6.54 -5.52 17.97
C TYR A 108 -7.18 -6.91 18.01
N GLU A 109 -6.76 -7.81 17.12
CA GLU A 109 -7.23 -9.20 17.02
C GLU A 109 -6.91 -9.97 18.30
N SER A 110 -5.68 -9.86 18.82
CA SER A 110 -5.29 -10.50 20.08
C SER A 110 -6.11 -10.03 21.28
N ARG A 111 -6.71 -8.84 21.23
CA ARG A 111 -7.55 -8.28 22.31
C ARG A 111 -9.04 -8.56 22.13
N THR A 112 -9.52 -8.68 20.89
CA THR A 112 -10.95 -8.69 20.58
C THR A 112 -11.45 -9.96 19.88
N GLY A 113 -10.53 -10.81 19.42
CA GLY A 113 -10.83 -12.02 18.64
C GLY A 113 -11.33 -11.72 17.21
N THR A 114 -11.18 -10.49 16.72
CA THR A 114 -11.62 -10.09 15.38
C THR A 114 -10.70 -9.05 14.77
N ILE A 115 -10.64 -9.00 13.44
CA ILE A 115 -9.86 -8.01 12.67
C ILE A 115 -10.72 -6.83 12.17
N VAL A 116 -12.01 -6.81 12.53
CA VAL A 116 -12.97 -5.81 12.05
C VAL A 116 -13.37 -4.86 13.18
N LEU A 117 -13.32 -3.56 12.90
CA LEU A 117 -13.82 -2.56 13.84
C LEU A 117 -15.34 -2.67 13.99
N ARG A 118 -15.81 -2.79 15.24
CA ARG A 118 -17.25 -2.70 15.54
C ARG A 118 -17.80 -1.34 15.16
N ARG A 119 -19.03 -1.31 14.64
CA ARG A 119 -19.76 -0.07 14.35
C ARG A 119 -20.23 0.61 15.63
#